data_AF-A0A8S3FLJ7-F1
#
_entry.id   AF-A0A8S3FLJ7-F1
#
_cell.length_a   1.000
_cell.length_b   1.000
_cell.length_c   1.000
_cell.angle_alpha   90.00
_cell.angle_beta   90.00
_cell.angle_gamma   90.00
#
_symmetry.space_group_name_H-M   'P 1'
#
loop_
_entity.id
_entity.type
_entity.pdbx_description
1 polymer ?
#
loop_
_entity_poly.entity_id
_entity_poly.type
_entity_poly.pdbx_seq_one_letter_code
_entity_poly.pdbx_strand_id
1 'polypeptide(L)'
;MTVLAFAAYFHIPIWYLLVSYPTGSVCTIVNFTYIRIYAVFLVIFLGFMPPCLMIVLCSITFIFLRQRRRQIMPTNQARLRQRDNQLLKMLFLYVACHLICTIPFSIALIITVYHLPTPSATEMLLFRLFVLVFNIKFSTSFYIYTLGTPFYRHELCCLIKDIYNRL
;
A
#
# COMPACT_ATOMS: atom_id res chain seq x y z
N MET A 1 9.60 -13.42 2.69
CA MET A 1 8.99 -12.38 1.83
C MET A 1 9.61 -12.35 0.44
N THR A 2 10.94 -12.34 0.31
CA THR A 2 11.66 -12.33 -0.99
C THR A 2 11.41 -13.58 -1.86
N VAL A 3 11.47 -14.79 -1.29
CA VAL A 3 11.19 -16.05 -2.02
C VAL A 3 9.74 -16.12 -2.52
N LEU A 4 8.81 -15.61 -1.71
CA LEU A 4 7.38 -15.59 -2.03
C LEU A 4 7.08 -14.55 -3.12
N ALA A 5 7.79 -13.41 -3.09
CA ALA A 5 7.75 -12.43 -4.17
C ALA A 5 8.33 -13.01 -5.47
N PHE A 6 9.47 -13.71 -5.41
CA PHE A 6 10.06 -14.38 -6.58
C PHE A 6 9.10 -15.40 -7.20
N ALA A 7 8.48 -16.25 -6.38
CA ALA A 7 7.46 -17.20 -6.84
C ALA A 7 6.25 -16.49 -7.45
N ALA A 8 5.79 -15.40 -6.83
CA ALA A 8 4.69 -14.58 -7.33
C ALA A 8 5.03 -13.84 -8.63
N TYR A 9 6.30 -13.52 -8.91
CA TYR A 9 6.71 -12.81 -10.13
C TYR A 9 7.18 -13.72 -11.26
N PHE A 10 7.42 -15.01 -10.98
CA PHE A 10 7.89 -15.99 -11.97
C PHE A 10 6.95 -16.15 -13.19
N HIS A 11 5.66 -15.91 -12.99
CA HIS A 11 4.66 -15.94 -14.07
C HIS A 11 4.81 -14.79 -15.10
N ILE A 12 5.51 -13.69 -14.78
CA ILE A 12 5.67 -12.54 -15.69
C ILE A 12 6.41 -12.91 -16.98
N PRO A 13 7.65 -13.47 -16.95
CA PRO A 13 8.38 -13.79 -18.17
C PRO A 13 7.71 -14.87 -19.04
N ILE A 14 6.79 -15.65 -18.47
CA ILE A 14 6.11 -16.74 -19.18
C ILE A 14 4.90 -16.21 -19.98
N TRP A 15 4.14 -15.26 -19.40
CA TRP A 15 2.84 -14.86 -19.91
C TRP A 15 2.79 -13.42 -20.47
N TYR A 16 3.83 -12.62 -20.23
CA TYR A 16 3.97 -11.30 -20.84
C TYR A 16 4.73 -11.39 -22.16
N LEU A 17 4.21 -10.70 -23.17
CA LEU A 17 4.79 -10.70 -24.51
C LEU A 17 5.01 -9.25 -24.97
N LEU A 18 6.13 -9.01 -25.65
CA LEU A 18 6.42 -7.72 -26.25
C LEU A 18 5.69 -7.63 -27.60
N VAL A 19 4.64 -6.82 -27.65
CA VAL A 19 3.86 -6.58 -28.87
C VAL A 19 4.32 -5.27 -29.49
N SER A 20 4.80 -5.33 -30.74
CA SER A 20 5.25 -4.16 -31.49
C SER A 20 4.11 -3.60 -32.34
N TYR A 21 3.75 -2.35 -32.09
CA TYR A 21 2.85 -1.54 -32.90
C TYR A 21 3.68 -0.57 -33.76
N PRO A 22 3.12 -0.03 -34.86
CA PRO A 22 3.83 0.95 -35.69
C PRO A 22 4.26 2.22 -34.94
N THR A 23 3.65 2.51 -33.79
CA THR A 23 3.96 3.67 -32.94
C THR A 23 4.85 3.36 -31.73
N GLY A 24 5.22 2.09 -31.52
CA GLY A 24 6.06 1.67 -30.39
C GLY A 24 5.77 0.24 -29.93
N SER A 25 6.62 -0.28 -29.04
CA SER A 25 6.47 -1.62 -28.46
C SER A 25 5.92 -1.55 -27.03
N VAL A 26 4.98 -2.43 -26.71
CA VAL A 26 4.36 -2.52 -25.38
C VAL A 26 4.44 -3.95 -24.87
N CYS A 27 4.86 -4.11 -23.61
CA CYS A 27 4.84 -5.39 -22.92
C CYS A 27 3.44 -5.61 -22.33
N THR A 28 2.70 -6.58 -22.84
CA THR A 28 1.31 -6.83 -22.44
C THR A 28 0.99 -8.32 -22.34
N ILE A 29 -0.07 -8.62 -21.61
CA ILE A 29 -0.64 -9.97 -21.52
C ILE A 29 -1.57 -10.16 -22.72
N VAL A 30 -1.28 -11.17 -23.54
CA VAL A 30 -2.11 -11.47 -24.73
C VAL A 30 -3.25 -12.44 -24.39
N ASN A 31 -3.10 -13.27 -23.35
CA ASN A 31 -4.09 -14.27 -22.98
C ASN A 31 -5.21 -13.69 -22.10
N PHE A 32 -6.44 -13.61 -22.64
CA PHE A 32 -7.62 -13.07 -21.97
C PHE A 32 -8.07 -13.85 -20.72
N THR A 33 -7.85 -15.17 -20.68
CA THR A 33 -8.20 -15.97 -19.50
C THR A 33 -7.20 -15.69 -18.37
N TYR A 34 -5.93 -15.60 -18.71
CA TYR A 34 -4.88 -15.33 -17.74
C TYR A 34 -4.99 -13.92 -17.14
N ILE A 35 -5.27 -12.88 -17.95
CA ILE A 35 -5.45 -11.52 -17.42
C ILE A 35 -6.62 -11.42 -16.42
N ARG A 36 -7.70 -12.19 -16.65
CA ARG A 36 -8.85 -12.28 -15.73
C ARG A 36 -8.45 -12.91 -14.40
N ILE A 37 -7.78 -14.07 -14.45
CA ILE A 37 -7.29 -14.76 -13.23
C ILE A 37 -6.31 -13.86 -12.48
N TYR A 38 -5.39 -13.21 -13.19
CA TYR A 38 -4.41 -12.32 -12.60
C TYR A 38 -5.06 -11.07 -11.98
N ALA A 39 -6.10 -10.51 -12.59
CA ALA A 39 -6.84 -9.39 -12.01
C ALA A 39 -7.50 -9.77 -10.68
N VAL A 40 -8.14 -10.94 -10.60
CA VAL A 40 -8.70 -11.45 -9.35
C VAL A 40 -7.62 -11.68 -8.30
N PHE A 41 -6.50 -12.27 -8.69
CA PHE A 41 -5.34 -12.46 -7.80
C PHE A 41 -4.83 -11.13 -7.24
N LEU A 42 -4.66 -10.11 -8.08
CA LEU A 42 -4.24 -8.78 -7.65
C LEU A 42 -5.23 -8.14 -6.66
N VAL A 43 -6.53 -8.23 -6.92
CA VAL A 43 -7.54 -7.67 -6.01
C VAL A 43 -7.49 -8.36 -4.64
N ILE A 44 -7.33 -9.68 -4.61
CA ILE A 44 -7.25 -10.44 -3.35
C ILE A 44 -5.97 -10.10 -2.58
N PHE A 45 -4.80 -10.29 -3.21
CA PHE A 45 -3.51 -10.21 -2.52
C PHE A 45 -3.04 -8.77 -2.28
N LEU A 46 -3.40 -7.85 -3.17
CA LEU A 46 -2.95 -6.45 -3.10
C LEU A 46 -4.02 -5.52 -2.54
N GLY A 47 -5.30 -5.87 -2.72
CA GLY A 47 -6.45 -5.08 -2.28
C GLY A 47 -7.03 -5.49 -0.93
N PHE A 48 -7.32 -6.77 -0.76
CA PHE A 48 -8.07 -7.24 0.41
C PHE A 48 -7.19 -7.78 1.54
N MET A 49 -6.21 -8.62 1.20
CA MET A 49 -5.35 -9.27 2.18
C MET A 49 -4.58 -8.28 3.07
N PRO A 50 -3.96 -7.19 2.54
CA PRO A 50 -3.17 -6.29 3.39
C PRO A 50 -4.01 -5.54 4.43
N PRO A 51 -5.17 -4.92 4.10
CA PRO A 51 -6.05 -4.32 5.10
C PRO A 51 -6.54 -5.32 6.15
N CYS A 52 -6.92 -6.54 5.75
CA CYS A 52 -7.36 -7.57 6.69
C CYS A 52 -6.26 -7.95 7.68
N LEU A 53 -5.05 -8.22 7.17
CA LEU A 53 -3.89 -8.52 8.02
C LEU A 53 -3.55 -7.34 8.93
N MET A 54 -3.60 -6.11 8.42
CA MET A 54 -3.38 -4.93 9.24
C MET A 54 -4.40 -4.85 10.38
N ILE A 55 -5.70 -4.98 10.12
CA ILE A 55 -6.74 -4.94 11.16
C ILE A 55 -6.54 -6.04 12.21
N VAL A 56 -6.21 -7.26 11.78
CA VAL A 56 -5.96 -8.39 12.69
C VAL A 56 -4.73 -8.12 13.55
N LEU A 57 -3.60 -7.74 12.95
CA LEU A 57 -2.36 -7.45 13.67
C LEU A 57 -2.50 -6.23 14.60
N CYS A 58 -3.22 -5.19 14.17
CA CYS A 58 -3.61 -4.05 15.01
C CYS A 58 -4.36 -4.51 16.26
N SER A 59 -5.38 -5.35 16.08
CA SER A 59 -6.22 -5.86 17.16
C SER A 59 -5.41 -6.69 18.15
N ILE A 60 -4.56 -7.60 17.66
CA ILE A 60 -3.67 -8.41 18.50
C ILE A 60 -2.71 -7.52 19.29
N THR A 61 -2.09 -6.54 18.63
CA THR A 61 -1.18 -5.58 19.27
C THR A 61 -1.89 -4.80 20.36
N PHE A 62 -3.13 -4.36 20.10
CA PHE A 62 -3.94 -3.66 21.09
C PHE A 62 -4.26 -4.52 22.32
N ILE A 63 -4.66 -5.77 22.11
CA ILE A 63 -4.93 -6.73 23.19
C ILE A 63 -3.66 -6.98 24.02
N PHE A 64 -2.53 -7.21 23.36
CA PHE A 64 -1.25 -7.44 24.01
C PHE A 64 -0.79 -6.23 24.84
N LEU A 65 -0.91 -5.02 24.29
CA LEU A 65 -0.62 -3.78 25.02
C LEU A 65 -1.55 -3.56 26.21
N ARG A 66 -2.81 -4.01 26.13
CA ARG A 66 -3.77 -3.94 27.24
C ARG A 66 -3.41 -4.94 28.34
N GLN A 67 -2.96 -6.14 27.98
CA GLN A 67 -2.51 -7.17 28.92
C GLN A 67 -1.23 -6.75 29.66
N ARG A 68 -0.20 -6.29 28.93
CA ARG A 68 1.04 -5.77 29.54
C ARG A 68 0.78 -4.59 30.48
N ARG A 69 -0.16 -3.70 30.14
CA ARG A 69 -0.56 -2.58 31.00
C ARG A 69 -1.15 -3.00 32.34
N ARG A 70 -1.76 -4.19 32.43
CA ARG A 70 -2.29 -4.73 33.69
C ARG A 70 -1.21 -5.33 34.61
N GLN A 71 -0.05 -5.69 34.06
CA GLN A 71 1.03 -6.38 34.78
C GLN A 71 2.14 -5.45 35.30
N ILE A 72 2.33 -4.26 34.72
CA ILE A 72 3.46 -3.35 35.05
C ILE A 72 2.95 -2.17 35.90
N MET A 73 3.57 -1.95 37.06
CA MET A 73 3.26 -0.90 38.05
C MET A 73 3.24 0.54 37.46
N PRO A 74 2.51 1.49 38.09
CA PRO A 74 1.92 2.68 37.43
C PRO A 74 2.84 3.89 37.23
N THR A 75 4.15 3.81 37.43
CA THR A 75 5.02 4.99 37.53
C THR A 75 5.25 5.78 36.22
N ASN A 76 4.75 5.32 35.06
CA ASN A 76 4.88 6.05 33.78
C ASN A 76 3.72 5.83 32.78
N GLN A 77 2.53 5.44 33.26
CA GLN A 77 1.41 5.05 32.39
C GLN A 77 0.90 6.16 31.46
N ALA A 78 0.97 7.44 31.86
CA ALA A 78 0.45 8.56 31.08
C ALA A 78 1.24 8.79 29.78
N ARG A 79 2.59 8.84 29.86
CA ARG A 79 3.47 8.98 28.69
C ARG A 79 3.37 7.77 27.75
N LEU A 80 3.34 6.56 28.30
CA LEU A 80 3.18 5.33 27.51
C LEU A 80 1.82 5.30 26.78
N ARG A 81 0.73 5.70 27.45
CA ARG A 81 -0.61 5.79 26.85
C ARG A 81 -0.67 6.79 25.71
N GLN A 82 0.00 7.95 25.86
CA GLN A 82 0.04 8.96 24.82
C GLN A 82 0.79 8.46 23.57
N ARG A 83 1.93 7.78 23.76
CA ARG A 83 2.69 7.18 22.66
C ARG A 83 1.90 6.08 21.95
N ASP A 84 1.27 5.18 22.70
CA ASP A 84 0.46 4.09 22.13
C ASP A 84 -0.75 4.63 21.33
N ASN A 85 -1.42 5.66 21.86
CA ASN A 85 -2.52 6.32 21.14
C ASN A 85 -2.05 7.02 19.86
N GLN A 86 -0.85 7.64 19.87
CA GLN A 86 -0.26 8.24 18.67
C GLN A 86 0.06 7.17 17.62
N LEU A 87 0.67 6.06 18.01
CA LEU A 87 0.94 4.94 17.10
C LEU A 87 -0.35 4.36 16.51
N LEU A 88 -1.39 4.19 17.34
CA LEU A 88 -2.67 3.65 16.89
C LEU A 88 -3.41 4.61 15.95
N LYS A 89 -3.36 5.92 16.23
CA LYS A 89 -3.88 6.97 15.31
C LYS A 89 -3.15 6.94 13.96
N MET A 90 -1.83 6.79 14.00
CA MET A 90 -1.01 6.76 12.80
C MET A 90 -1.30 5.52 11.94
N LEU A 91 -1.46 4.38 12.60
CA LEU A 91 -1.81 3.10 11.97
C LEU A 91 -3.22 3.14 11.36
N PHE A 92 -4.18 3.74 12.05
CA PHE A 92 -5.53 3.95 11.51
C PHE A 92 -5.51 4.84 10.27
N LEU A 93 -4.76 5.95 10.30
CA LEU A 93 -4.60 6.84 9.15
C LEU A 93 -3.97 6.10 7.96
N TYR A 94 -2.95 5.28 8.23
CA TYR A 94 -2.30 4.46 7.20
C TYR A 94 -3.29 3.47 6.56
N VAL A 95 -4.08 2.75 7.35
CA VAL A 95 -5.10 1.81 6.84
C VAL A 95 -6.16 2.55 6.01
N ALA A 96 -6.63 3.71 6.48
CA ALA A 96 -7.60 4.53 5.74
C ALA A 96 -7.05 5.00 4.39
N CYS A 97 -5.83 5.54 4.35
CA CYS A 97 -5.17 5.92 3.10
C CYS A 97 -4.98 4.71 2.17
N HIS A 98 -4.60 3.55 2.71
CA HIS A 98 -4.44 2.33 1.94
C HIS A 98 -5.74 1.91 1.25
N LEU A 99 -6.86 1.94 1.98
CA LEU A 99 -8.18 1.61 1.44
C LEU A 99 -8.62 2.60 0.35
N ILE A 100 -8.48 3.90 0.60
CA ILE A 100 -8.84 4.96 -0.36
C ILE A 100 -8.04 4.82 -1.65
N CYS A 101 -6.75 4.49 -1.58
CA CYS A 101 -5.92 4.31 -2.78
C CYS A 101 -6.18 2.99 -3.52
N THR A 102 -6.59 1.94 -2.80
CA THR A 102 -6.63 0.57 -3.38
C THR A 102 -8.01 0.14 -3.85
N ILE A 103 -9.09 0.61 -3.21
CA ILE A 103 -10.47 0.27 -3.60
C ILE A 103 -10.79 0.78 -5.02
N PRO A 104 -10.57 2.06 -5.37
CA PRO A 104 -10.91 2.57 -6.71
C PRO A 104 -10.15 1.83 -7.82
N PHE A 105 -8.87 1.54 -7.58
CA PHE A 105 -8.05 0.75 -8.51
C PHE A 105 -8.59 -0.67 -8.69
N SER A 106 -8.96 -1.35 -7.60
CA SER A 106 -9.48 -2.72 -7.65
C SER A 106 -10.79 -2.79 -8.42
N ILE A 107 -11.70 -1.83 -8.20
CA ILE A 107 -12.97 -1.73 -8.92
C ILE A 107 -12.71 -1.46 -10.41
N ALA A 108 -11.87 -0.47 -10.73
CA ALA A 108 -11.54 -0.13 -12.11
C ALA A 108 -10.90 -1.31 -12.85
N LEU A 109 -9.99 -2.04 -12.22
CA LEU A 109 -9.35 -3.22 -12.79
C LEU A 109 -10.38 -4.31 -13.17
N ILE A 110 -11.32 -4.61 -12.29
CA ILE A 110 -12.35 -5.62 -12.57
C ILE A 110 -13.28 -5.15 -13.70
N ILE A 111 -13.71 -3.89 -13.69
CA ILE A 111 -14.55 -3.33 -14.76
C ILE A 111 -13.82 -3.40 -16.11
N THR A 112 -12.57 -2.96 -16.17
CA THR A 112 -11.78 -2.98 -17.41
C THR A 112 -11.58 -4.40 -17.94
N VAL A 113 -11.33 -5.37 -17.07
CA VAL A 113 -10.99 -6.74 -17.49
C VAL A 113 -12.23 -7.60 -17.81
N TYR A 114 -13.36 -7.35 -17.15
CA TYR A 114 -14.58 -8.18 -17.30
C TYR A 114 -15.72 -7.52 -18.06
N HIS A 115 -15.84 -6.19 -18.04
CA HIS A 115 -16.97 -5.47 -18.65
C HIS A 115 -16.59 -4.69 -19.93
N LEU A 116 -15.33 -4.25 -20.05
CA LEU A 116 -14.89 -3.41 -21.16
C LEU A 116 -13.84 -4.12 -22.03
N PRO A 117 -14.24 -5.05 -22.92
CA PRO A 117 -13.29 -5.72 -23.82
C PRO A 117 -12.59 -4.74 -24.77
N THR A 118 -13.24 -3.61 -25.11
CA THR A 118 -12.68 -2.51 -25.90
C THR A 118 -12.93 -1.18 -25.18
N PRO A 119 -12.08 -0.80 -24.20
CA PRO A 119 -12.28 0.42 -23.45
C PRO A 119 -12.08 1.64 -24.34
N SER A 120 -12.93 2.64 -24.14
CA SER A 120 -12.79 3.95 -24.77
C SER A 120 -11.56 4.71 -24.23
N ALA A 121 -11.11 5.73 -24.96
CA ALA A 121 -9.94 6.52 -24.56
C ALA A 121 -10.12 7.20 -23.18
N THR A 122 -11.35 7.62 -22.85
CA THR A 122 -11.71 8.22 -21.57
C THR A 122 -11.63 7.22 -20.43
N GLU A 123 -12.14 6.01 -20.62
CA GLU A 123 -12.06 4.92 -19.62
C GLU A 123 -10.61 4.49 -19.37
N MET A 124 -9.81 4.40 -20.44
CA MET A 124 -8.38 4.08 -20.32
C MET A 124 -7.61 5.18 -19.56
N LEU A 125 -7.96 6.46 -19.77
CA LEU A 125 -7.38 7.57 -19.03
C LEU A 125 -7.79 7.52 -17.54
N LEU A 126 -9.05 7.26 -17.26
CA LEU A 126 -9.56 7.07 -15.89
C LEU A 126 -8.84 5.93 -15.17
N PHE A 127 -8.67 4.79 -15.85
CA PHE A 127 -7.92 3.65 -15.31
C PHE A 127 -6.48 4.03 -14.98
N ARG A 128 -5.79 4.74 -15.86
CA ARG A 128 -4.41 5.23 -15.62
C ARG A 128 -4.33 6.18 -14.42
N LEU A 129 -5.33 7.04 -14.21
CA LEU A 129 -5.39 7.89 -13.01
C LEU A 129 -5.53 7.05 -11.73
N PHE A 130 -6.37 6.01 -11.74
CA PHE A 130 -6.48 5.10 -10.59
C PHE A 130 -5.20 4.30 -10.35
N VAL A 131 -4.49 3.90 -11.40
CA VAL A 131 -3.15 3.29 -11.29
C VAL A 131 -2.17 4.26 -10.63
N LEU A 132 -2.20 5.54 -11.01
CA LEU A 132 -1.33 6.56 -10.41
C LEU A 132 -1.63 6.74 -8.92
N VAL A 133 -2.90 6.86 -8.55
CA VAL A 133 -3.34 6.94 -7.14
C VAL A 133 -2.93 5.69 -6.36
N PHE A 134 -3.04 4.51 -6.97
CA PHE A 134 -2.57 3.27 -6.37
C PHE A 134 -1.06 3.29 -6.10
N ASN A 135 -0.25 3.80 -7.03
CA ASN A 135 1.21 3.87 -6.86
C ASN A 135 1.64 4.87 -5.79
N ILE A 136 0.88 5.96 -5.57
CA ILE A 136 1.16 6.92 -4.48
C ILE A 136 1.18 6.19 -3.12
N LYS A 137 0.41 5.12 -2.94
CA LYS A 137 0.39 4.28 -1.73
C LYS A 137 1.78 3.79 -1.27
N PHE A 138 2.71 3.55 -2.19
CA PHE A 138 4.06 3.12 -1.80
C PHE A 138 4.81 4.22 -1.04
N SER A 139 4.58 5.48 -1.42
CA SER A 139 5.18 6.66 -0.77
C SER A 139 4.44 7.10 0.49
N THR A 140 3.16 6.77 0.66
CA THR A 140 2.37 7.25 1.82
C THR A 140 2.92 6.77 3.15
N SER A 141 3.53 5.58 3.20
CA SER A 141 4.19 5.07 4.41
C SER A 141 5.20 6.09 4.94
N PHE A 142 6.15 6.51 4.10
CA PHE A 142 7.15 7.51 4.43
C PHE A 142 6.54 8.81 4.93
N TYR A 143 5.56 9.37 4.21
CA TYR A 143 4.96 10.65 4.61
C TYR A 143 4.18 10.55 5.93
N ILE A 144 3.44 9.47 6.16
CA ILE A 144 2.66 9.29 7.38
C ILE A 144 3.61 9.06 8.58
N TYR A 145 4.70 8.31 8.44
CA TYR A 145 5.68 8.13 9.52
C TYR A 145 6.42 9.44 9.84
N THR A 146 6.95 10.10 8.81
CA THR A 146 7.78 11.30 8.95
C THR A 146 6.98 12.51 9.44
N LEU A 147 5.73 12.70 8.97
CA LEU A 147 4.89 13.84 9.37
C LEU A 147 4.00 13.53 10.58
N GLY A 148 3.65 12.26 10.81
CA GLY A 148 2.68 11.86 11.83
C GLY A 148 3.24 11.80 13.24
N THR A 149 4.56 11.70 13.41
CA THR A 149 5.19 11.62 14.74
C THR A 149 6.06 12.86 15.01
N PRO A 150 5.80 13.61 16.09
CA PRO A 150 6.59 14.81 16.41
C PRO A 150 8.07 14.50 16.69
N PHE A 151 8.37 13.27 17.14
CA PHE A 151 9.72 12.78 17.34
C PHE A 151 10.52 12.74 16.02
N TYR A 152 9.99 12.09 14.98
CA TYR A 152 10.66 12.01 13.68
C TYR A 152 10.77 13.39 13.00
N ARG A 153 9.78 14.27 13.16
CA ARG A 153 9.87 15.65 12.64
C ARG A 153 11.03 16.42 13.27
N HIS A 154 11.23 16.26 14.57
CA HIS A 154 12.33 16.91 15.28
C HIS A 154 13.68 16.36 14.81
N GLU A 155 13.81 15.04 14.70
CA GLU A 155 15.03 14.37 14.22
C GLU A 155 15.36 14.74 12.77
N LEU A 156 14.36 14.80 11.89
CA LEU A 156 14.53 15.25 10.49
C LEU A 156 15.00 16.70 10.42
N CYS A 157 14.39 17.61 11.21
CA CYS A 157 14.82 19.00 11.28
C CYS A 157 16.26 19.14 11.80
N CYS A 158 16.64 18.35 12.81
CA CYS A 158 18.01 18.32 13.32
C CYS A 158 19.01 17.83 12.25
N LEU A 159 18.67 16.78 11.52
CA LEU A 159 19.48 16.26 10.41
C LEU A 159 19.65 17.29 9.28
N ILE A 160 18.56 17.93 8.86
CA ILE A 160 18.60 18.97 7.82
C ILE A 160 19.48 20.15 8.28
N LYS A 161 19.36 20.55 9.55
CA LYS A 161 20.18 21.61 10.13
C LYS A 161 21.67 21.22 10.20
N ASP A 162 21.99 19.97 10.53
CA ASP A 162 23.38 19.48 10.54
C ASP A 162 23.97 19.42 9.12
N ILE A 163 23.19 18.98 8.12
CA ILE A 163 23.61 19.00 6.71
C ILE A 163 23.85 20.43 6.22
N TYR A 164 22.92 21.35 6.52
CA TYR A 164 23.06 22.76 6.14
C TYR A 164 24.28 23.42 6.78
N ASN A 165 24.61 23.07 8.02
CA ASN A 165 25.79 23.60 8.71
C ASN A 165 27.13 23.00 8.21
N ARG A 166 27.10 21.89 7.47
CA ARG A 166 28.29 21.24 6.88
C ARG A 166 28.56 21.67 5.43
N LEU A 167 27.62 22.35 4.81
CA LEU A 167 27.72 22.98 3.49
C LEU A 167 28.24 24.41 3.62
#